data_AF-A0A925SSM8-F1
#
_entry.id   AF-A0A925SSM8-F1
#
_cell.length_a   1.000
_cell.length_b   1.000
_cell.length_c   1.000
_cell.angle_alpha   90.00
_cell.angle_beta   90.00
_cell.angle_gamma   90.00
#
_symmetry.space_group_name_H-M   'P 1'
#
loop_
_entity.id
_entity.type
_entity.pdbx_description
1 polymer ?
#
loop_
_entity_poly.entity_id
_entity_poly.type
_entity_poly.pdbx_seq_one_letter_code
_entity_poly.pdbx_strand_id
1 'polypeptide(L)'
;PATSRNFVARQTAEGRRVFGGLFASTPAIMQKSRLATLLPPDAPFPVVELESAAIAIVAVENGIPFTGIRAVSDPFDEELGFSLDEFCDERMRIRIHRVLFTVVRKPRIIPQLVRLARNSRVAAASLSQAVERFLTGM
;
A
#
# COMPACT_ATOMS: atom_id res chain seq x y z
N PRO A 1 -12.79 9.21 10.80
CA PRO A 1 -13.79 8.93 11.87
C PRO A 1 -13.15 9.01 13.27
N ALA A 2 -13.92 9.28 14.33
CA ALA A 2 -13.39 9.34 15.71
C ALA A 2 -12.74 8.02 16.15
N THR A 3 -13.35 6.89 15.78
CA THR A 3 -12.83 5.54 16.02
C THR A 3 -11.41 5.35 15.48
N SER A 4 -11.15 5.79 14.25
CA SER A 4 -9.82 5.67 13.63
C SER A 4 -8.78 6.53 14.35
N ARG A 5 -9.12 7.75 14.79
CA ARG A 5 -8.21 8.62 15.55
C ARG A 5 -7.87 8.01 16.92
N ASN A 6 -8.87 7.47 17.61
CA ASN A 6 -8.67 6.79 18.89
C ASN A 6 -7.82 5.53 18.75
N PHE A 7 -8.03 4.75 17.69
CA PHE A 7 -7.20 3.59 17.38
C PHE A 7 -5.74 3.99 17.21
N VAL A 8 -5.45 4.96 16.34
CA VAL A 8 -4.07 5.46 16.13
C VAL A 8 -3.45 5.90 17.46
N ALA A 9 -4.14 6.74 18.25
CA ALA A 9 -3.63 7.25 19.52
C ALA A 9 -3.27 6.13 20.51
N ARG A 10 -4.13 5.11 20.65
CA ARG A 10 -3.86 3.95 21.52
C ARG A 10 -2.64 3.16 21.04
N GLN A 11 -2.58 2.87 19.74
CA GLN A 11 -1.46 2.10 19.18
C GLN A 11 -0.13 2.86 19.33
N THR A 12 -0.12 4.17 19.10
CA THR A 12 1.08 5.01 19.27
C THR A 12 1.51 5.09 20.74
N ALA A 13 0.58 5.19 21.69
CA ALA A 13 0.89 5.18 23.13
C ALA A 13 1.53 3.85 23.58
N GLU A 14 1.19 2.73 22.95
CA GLU A 14 1.83 1.43 23.15
C GLU A 14 3.13 1.25 22.33
N GLY A 15 3.70 2.33 21.80
CA GLY A 15 4.97 2.34 21.08
C GLY A 15 4.92 1.76 19.66
N ARG A 16 3.73 1.57 19.08
CA ARG A 16 3.58 1.00 17.75
C ARG A 16 3.67 2.07 16.68
N ARG A 17 4.23 1.70 15.53
CA ARG A 17 4.33 2.56 14.34
C ARG A 17 3.03 2.54 13.54
N VAL A 18 2.02 3.21 14.08
CA VAL A 18 0.72 3.43 13.41
C VAL A 18 0.51 4.93 13.31
N PHE A 19 0.07 5.40 12.14
CA PHE A 19 -0.10 6.82 11.85
C PHE A 19 -1.46 7.04 11.18
N GLY A 20 -2.10 8.16 11.50
CA GLY A 20 -3.21 8.67 10.69
C GLY A 20 -2.63 9.43 9.51
N GLY A 21 -3.06 9.12 8.29
CA GLY A 21 -2.52 9.74 7.08
C GLY A 21 -3.52 9.80 5.93
N LEU A 22 -3.06 10.37 4.81
CA LEU A 22 -3.82 10.48 3.57
C LEU A 22 -3.62 9.22 2.72
N PHE A 23 -4.71 8.63 2.22
CA PHE A 23 -4.64 7.60 1.19
C PHE A 23 -4.93 8.24 -0.17
N ALA A 24 -4.02 8.07 -1.11
CA ALA A 24 -4.16 8.53 -2.48
C ALA A 24 -4.26 7.31 -3.41
N SER A 25 -5.43 7.09 -3.99
CA SER A 25 -5.65 5.99 -4.93
C SER A 25 -5.32 6.41 -6.35
N THR A 26 -4.68 5.53 -7.11
CA THR A 26 -4.36 5.71 -8.52
C THR A 26 -4.94 4.56 -9.34
N PRO A 27 -5.31 4.77 -10.61
CA PRO A 27 -5.89 3.70 -11.44
C PRO A 27 -4.85 2.66 -11.91
N ALA A 28 -3.56 2.98 -11.78
CA ALA A 28 -2.44 2.14 -12.19
C ALA A 28 -1.20 2.48 -11.38
N ILE A 29 -0.20 1.59 -11.40
CA ILE A 29 1.10 1.90 -10.81
C ILE A 29 1.76 3.04 -11.59
N MET A 30 2.11 4.10 -10.89
CA MET A 30 2.78 5.29 -11.42
C MET A 30 4.16 5.46 -10.79
N GLN A 31 5.03 6.20 -11.47
CA GLN A 31 6.32 6.62 -10.89
C GLN A 31 6.10 7.46 -9.64
N LYS A 32 6.81 7.14 -8.58
CA LYS A 32 6.71 7.81 -7.27
C LYS A 32 7.14 9.26 -7.35
N SER A 33 8.17 9.55 -8.15
CA SER A 33 8.60 10.94 -8.42
C SER A 33 7.48 11.81 -9.01
N ARG A 34 6.68 11.25 -9.93
CA ARG A 34 5.51 11.93 -10.49
C ARG A 34 4.35 12.00 -9.50
N LEU A 35 4.14 10.98 -8.67
CA LEU A 35 3.11 11.00 -7.64
C LEU A 35 3.38 12.08 -6.59
N ALA A 36 4.63 12.26 -6.20
CA ALA A 36 5.02 13.27 -5.22
C ALA A 36 4.61 14.70 -5.62
N THR A 37 4.59 15.02 -6.92
CA THR A 37 4.16 16.34 -7.41
C THR A 37 2.64 16.52 -7.45
N LEU A 38 1.88 15.42 -7.34
CA LEU A 38 0.42 15.42 -7.35
C LEU A 38 -0.18 15.40 -5.94
N LEU A 39 0.63 15.07 -4.93
CA LEU A 39 0.20 15.05 -3.53
C LEU A 39 0.14 16.48 -2.97
N PRO A 40 -0.84 16.79 -2.09
CA PRO A 40 -0.83 18.04 -1.34
C PRO A 40 0.49 18.20 -0.57
N PRO A 41 1.11 19.39 -0.57
CA PRO A 41 2.41 19.62 0.08
C PRO A 41 2.39 19.39 1.59
N ASP A 42 1.21 19.49 2.20
CA ASP A 42 0.94 19.32 3.63
C ASP A 42 0.27 17.96 3.94
N ALA A 43 0.23 17.03 2.99
CA ALA A 43 -0.38 15.72 3.19
C ALA A 43 0.29 14.97 4.36
N PRO A 44 -0.45 14.62 5.43
CA PRO A 44 0.12 13.88 6.55
C PRO A 44 0.33 12.41 6.13
N PHE A 45 1.57 11.92 6.25
CA PHE A 45 1.96 10.52 6.01
C PHE A 45 1.26 9.90 4.78
N PRO A 46 1.45 10.45 3.58
CA PRO A 46 0.71 10.00 2.40
C PRO A 46 1.07 8.56 2.03
N VAL A 47 0.06 7.78 1.70
CA VAL A 47 0.19 6.42 1.18
C VAL A 47 -0.49 6.35 -0.18
N VAL A 48 0.25 5.92 -1.20
CA VAL A 48 -0.30 5.71 -2.54
C VAL A 48 -0.64 4.24 -2.73
N GLU A 49 -1.85 3.97 -3.20
CA GLU A 49 -2.36 2.64 -3.49
C GLU A 49 -3.40 2.70 -4.63
N LEU A 50 -4.21 1.66 -4.85
CA LEU A 50 -5.09 1.57 -6.04
C LEU A 50 -6.59 1.45 -5.74
N GLU A 51 -7.01 1.17 -4.51
CA GLU A 51 -8.37 0.71 -4.22
C GLU A 51 -9.17 1.56 -3.22
N SER A 52 -8.51 2.20 -2.25
CA SER A 52 -9.18 2.74 -1.06
C SER A 52 -10.17 3.86 -1.37
N ALA A 53 -9.89 4.74 -2.33
CA ALA A 53 -10.81 5.80 -2.73
C ALA A 53 -12.07 5.23 -3.37
N ALA A 54 -11.94 4.25 -4.27
CA ALA A 54 -13.09 3.60 -4.89
C ALA A 54 -13.97 2.91 -3.83
N ILE A 55 -13.37 2.21 -2.87
CA ILE A 55 -14.12 1.57 -1.78
C ILE A 55 -14.79 2.62 -0.89
N ALA A 56 -14.08 3.71 -0.54
CA ALA A 56 -14.60 4.77 0.30
C ALA A 56 -15.80 5.49 -0.34
N ILE A 57 -15.73 5.76 -1.65
CA ILE A 57 -16.82 6.38 -2.42
C ILE A 57 -18.08 5.50 -2.33
N VAL A 58 -17.95 4.21 -2.68
CA VAL A 58 -19.08 3.27 -2.64
C VAL A 58 -19.64 3.12 -1.22
N ALA A 59 -18.79 3.07 -0.20
CA ALA A 59 -19.24 2.98 1.18
C ALA A 59 -20.05 4.21 1.60
N VAL A 60 -19.59 5.42 1.25
CA VAL A 60 -20.31 6.67 1.52
C VAL A 60 -21.65 6.73 0.79
N GLU A 61 -21.68 6.37 -0.49
CA GLU A 61 -22.91 6.33 -1.30
C GLU A 61 -23.98 5.39 -0.72
N ASN A 62 -23.56 4.34 -0.01
CA ASN A 62 -24.44 3.36 0.62
C ASN A 62 -24.64 3.60 2.14
N GLY A 63 -24.14 4.70 2.70
CA GLY A 63 -24.25 5.01 4.13
C GLY A 63 -23.51 4.04 5.05
N ILE A 64 -22.50 3.32 4.54
CA ILE A 64 -21.70 2.35 5.27
C ILE A 64 -20.49 3.06 5.91
N PRO A 65 -20.30 2.99 7.24
CA PRO A 65 -19.10 3.51 7.88
C PRO A 65 -17.83 2.83 7.34
N PHE A 66 -16.86 3.63 6.89
CA PHE A 66 -15.61 3.13 6.33
C PHE A 66 -14.39 3.56 7.15
N THR A 67 -13.46 2.62 7.35
CA THR A 67 -12.12 2.88 7.90
C THR A 67 -11.11 2.07 7.09
N GLY A 68 -10.15 2.76 6.48
CA GLY A 68 -9.03 2.13 5.79
C GLY A 68 -7.85 1.89 6.73
N ILE A 69 -7.28 0.68 6.69
CA ILE A 69 -6.00 0.35 7.32
C ILE A 69 -5.09 -0.22 6.23
N ARG A 70 -3.91 0.38 6.06
CA ARG A 70 -2.90 -0.03 5.08
C ARG A 70 -1.58 -0.25 5.79
N ALA A 71 -0.79 -1.21 5.30
CA ALA A 71 0.61 -1.38 5.67
C ALA A 71 1.48 -1.01 4.48
N VAL A 72 2.64 -0.40 4.74
CA VAL A 72 3.58 0.05 3.71
C VAL A 72 4.54 -1.09 3.36
N SER A 73 4.51 -1.55 2.12
CA SER A 73 5.41 -2.60 1.60
C SER A 73 6.74 -2.05 1.08
N ASP A 74 6.75 -0.82 0.59
CA ASP A 74 7.87 -0.23 -0.12
C ASP A 74 7.92 1.29 0.13
N PRO A 75 9.12 1.86 0.29
CA PRO A 75 9.28 3.28 0.64
C PRO A 75 9.13 4.18 -0.59
N PHE A 76 8.90 5.48 -0.37
CA PHE A 76 8.64 6.43 -1.46
C PHE A 76 9.87 6.66 -2.38
N ASP A 77 11.07 6.40 -1.88
CA ASP A 77 12.36 6.63 -2.56
C ASP A 77 12.83 5.41 -3.39
N GLU A 78 12.05 4.33 -3.39
CA GLU A 78 12.34 3.12 -4.15
C GLU A 78 11.43 2.99 -5.36
N GLU A 79 11.94 3.30 -6.55
CA GLU A 79 11.23 3.01 -7.81
C GLU A 79 11.39 1.53 -8.20
N LEU A 80 10.34 0.93 -8.77
CA LEU A 80 10.42 -0.44 -9.30
C LEU A 80 11.28 -0.46 -10.57
N GLY A 81 12.31 -1.30 -10.59
CA GLY A 81 13.18 -1.52 -11.75
C GLY A 81 12.53 -2.33 -12.89
N PHE A 82 11.22 -2.56 -12.78
CA PHE A 82 10.38 -3.28 -13.73
C PHE A 82 9.00 -2.61 -13.77
N SER A 83 8.34 -2.74 -14.91
CA SER A 83 6.91 -2.40 -15.05
C SER A 83 6.04 -3.61 -14.75
N LEU A 84 4.81 -3.40 -14.29
CA LEU A 84 3.88 -4.52 -14.12
C LEU A 84 3.54 -5.18 -15.45
N ASP A 85 3.56 -4.46 -16.57
CA ASP A 85 3.33 -5.03 -17.90
C ASP A 85 4.37 -6.10 -18.28
N GLU A 86 5.59 -5.98 -17.75
CA GLU A 86 6.64 -6.99 -17.92
C GLU A 86 6.36 -8.28 -17.14
N PHE A 87 5.48 -8.24 -16.14
CA PHE A 87 5.15 -9.39 -15.29
C PHE A 87 3.73 -9.91 -15.50
N CYS A 88 2.81 -9.04 -15.93
CA CYS A 88 1.39 -9.32 -16.01
C CYS A 88 0.92 -9.52 -17.45
N ASP A 89 -0.26 -10.11 -17.60
CA ASP A 89 -1.04 -10.03 -18.84
C ASP A 89 -1.92 -8.76 -18.88
N GLU A 90 -2.69 -8.59 -19.95
CA GLU A 90 -3.64 -7.48 -20.14
C GLU A 90 -4.71 -7.37 -19.03
N ARG A 91 -4.86 -8.40 -18.19
CA ARG A 91 -5.79 -8.44 -17.05
C ARG A 91 -5.08 -8.24 -15.72
N MET A 92 -3.84 -7.73 -15.72
CA MET A 92 -3.01 -7.53 -14.53
C MET A 92 -2.72 -8.81 -13.73
N ARG A 93 -2.79 -9.98 -14.39
CA ARG A 93 -2.45 -11.26 -13.74
C ARG A 93 -0.99 -11.58 -13.93
N ILE A 94 -0.28 -11.78 -12.83
CA ILE A 94 1.13 -12.17 -12.83
C ILE A 94 1.30 -13.48 -13.61
N ARG A 95 2.22 -13.48 -14.58
CA ARG A 95 2.59 -14.63 -15.40
C ARG A 95 4.01 -15.04 -15.05
N ILE A 96 4.16 -16.21 -14.41
CA ILE A 96 5.45 -16.69 -13.90
C ILE A 96 6.55 -16.76 -14.97
N HIS A 97 6.20 -17.14 -16.20
CA HIS A 97 7.16 -17.18 -17.32
C HIS A 97 7.64 -15.78 -17.72
N ARG A 98 6.78 -14.75 -17.65
CA ARG A 98 7.15 -13.36 -17.91
C ARG A 98 8.07 -12.83 -16.82
N VAL A 99 7.77 -13.13 -15.56
CA VAL A 99 8.64 -12.82 -14.42
C VAL A 99 10.03 -13.44 -14.62
N LEU A 100 10.09 -14.75 -14.91
CA LEU A 100 11.36 -15.45 -15.12
C LEU A 100 12.16 -14.84 -16.28
N PHE A 101 11.51 -14.57 -17.41
CA PHE A 101 12.14 -13.98 -18.57
C PHE A 101 12.68 -12.56 -18.29
N THR A 102 11.92 -11.75 -17.57
CA THR A 102 12.34 -10.41 -17.17
C THR A 102 13.50 -10.47 -16.17
N VAL A 103 13.50 -11.43 -15.25
CA VAL A 103 14.63 -11.67 -14.33
C VAL A 103 15.89 -12.08 -15.09
N VAL A 104 15.79 -12.97 -16.08
CA VAL A 104 16.92 -13.38 -16.93
C VAL A 104 17.45 -12.18 -17.74
N ARG A 105 16.58 -11.32 -18.26
CA ARG A 105 16.95 -10.12 -19.01
C ARG A 105 17.52 -9.00 -18.13
N LYS A 106 17.07 -8.90 -16.87
CA LYS A 106 17.40 -7.83 -15.94
C LYS A 106 17.79 -8.40 -14.57
N PRO A 107 18.90 -9.14 -14.43
CA PRO A 107 19.26 -9.80 -13.17
C PRO A 107 19.44 -8.81 -12.00
N ARG A 108 19.71 -7.53 -12.30
CA ARG A 108 19.80 -6.45 -11.31
C ARG A 108 18.50 -6.18 -10.53
N ILE A 109 17.34 -6.67 -10.99
CA ILE A 109 16.07 -6.52 -10.26
C ILE A 109 15.88 -7.57 -9.16
N ILE A 110 16.66 -8.65 -9.16
CA ILE A 110 16.51 -9.77 -8.20
C ILE A 110 16.59 -9.28 -6.74
N PRO A 111 17.58 -8.47 -6.33
CA PRO A 111 17.66 -7.99 -4.95
C PRO A 111 16.43 -7.16 -4.55
N GLN A 112 15.90 -6.36 -5.48
CA GLN A 112 14.69 -5.58 -5.28
C GLN A 112 13.46 -6.48 -5.11
N LEU A 113 13.30 -7.51 -5.95
CA LEU A 113 12.19 -8.47 -5.84
C LEU A 113 12.23 -9.23 -4.50
N VAL A 114 13.41 -9.65 -4.06
CA VAL A 114 13.60 -10.32 -2.77
C VAL A 114 13.24 -9.37 -1.61
N ARG A 115 13.70 -8.11 -1.68
CA ARG A 115 13.36 -7.09 -0.68
C ARG A 115 11.86 -6.83 -0.64
N LEU A 116 11.22 -6.66 -1.80
CA LEU A 116 9.79 -6.44 -1.92
C LEU A 116 9.02 -7.62 -1.33
N ALA A 117 9.34 -8.86 -1.71
CA ALA A 117 8.70 -10.05 -1.16
C ALA A 117 8.81 -10.14 0.38
N ARG A 118 10.00 -9.87 0.91
CA ARG A 118 10.23 -9.83 2.37
C ARG A 118 9.38 -8.75 3.04
N ASN A 119 9.43 -7.53 2.51
CA ASN A 119 8.72 -6.40 3.09
C ASN A 119 7.19 -6.58 2.97
N SER A 120 6.69 -7.12 1.86
CA SER A 120 5.27 -7.48 1.69
C SER A 120 4.83 -8.50 2.73
N ARG A 121 5.67 -9.51 3.06
CA ARG A 121 5.36 -10.47 4.13
C ARG A 121 5.28 -9.80 5.50
N VAL A 122 6.20 -8.88 5.80
CA VAL A 122 6.19 -8.10 7.05
C VAL A 122 4.98 -7.18 7.10
N ALA A 123 4.67 -6.48 6.00
CA ALA A 123 3.53 -5.59 5.89
C ALA A 123 2.20 -6.35 6.07
N ALA A 124 2.05 -7.53 5.45
CA ALA A 124 0.89 -8.38 5.60
C ALA A 124 0.71 -8.86 7.05
N ALA A 125 1.78 -9.33 7.70
CA ALA A 125 1.74 -9.72 9.11
C ALA A 125 1.37 -8.53 10.02
N SER A 126 1.96 -7.36 9.78
CA SER A 126 1.65 -6.14 10.54
C SER A 126 0.21 -5.67 10.34
N LEU A 127 -0.31 -5.79 9.11
CA LEU A 127 -1.69 -5.43 8.79
C LEU A 127 -2.66 -6.38 9.50
N SER A 128 -2.39 -7.69 9.47
CA SER A 128 -3.20 -8.70 10.17
C SER A 128 -3.31 -8.39 11.65
N GLN A 129 -2.18 -8.12 12.32
CA GLN A 129 -2.17 -7.74 13.74
C GLN A 129 -2.89 -6.43 14.01
N ALA A 130 -2.78 -5.44 13.12
CA ALA A 130 -3.47 -4.17 13.26
C ALA A 130 -4.99 -4.33 13.14
N VAL A 131 -5.47 -5.15 12.19
CA VAL A 131 -6.89 -5.46 12.01
C VAL A 131 -7.43 -6.23 13.20
N GLU A 132 -6.71 -7.24 13.70
CA GLU A 132 -7.09 -7.99 14.89
C GLU A 132 -7.26 -7.07 16.12
N ARG A 133 -6.29 -6.18 16.35
CA ARG A 133 -6.37 -5.16 17.43
C ARG A 133 -7.50 -4.15 17.22
N PHE A 134 -7.78 -3.79 15.97
CA PHE A 134 -8.88 -2.89 15.66
C PHE A 134 -10.23 -3.54 15.99
N LEU A 135 -10.43 -4.79 15.59
CA LEU A 135 -11.67 -5.54 15.83
C LEU A 135 -11.89 -5.91 17.30
N THR A 136 -10.82 -6.24 18.03
CA THR A 136 -10.89 -6.57 19.47
C THR A 136 -11.00 -5.33 20.36
N GLY A 137 -10.57 -4.16 19.87
CA GLY A 137 -10.63 -2.90 20.59
C GLY A 137 -11.85 -2.02 20.26
N MET A 138 -12.72 -2.50 19.37
CA MET A 138 -14.07 -1.97 19.12
C MET A 138 -15.03 -2.36 20.25
#